data_AF-A0A0B7BDS8-F1
#
_entry.id   AF-A0A0B7BDS8-F1
#
_cell.length_a   1.000
_cell.length_b   1.000
_cell.length_c   1.000
_cell.angle_alpha   90.00
_cell.angle_beta   90.00
_cell.angle_gamma   90.00
#
_symmetry.space_group_name_H-M   'P 1'
#
loop_
_entity.id
_entity.type
_entity.pdbx_description
1 polymer ?
#
loop_
_entity_poly.entity_id
_entity_poly.type
_entity_poly.pdbx_seq_one_letter_code
_entity_poly.pdbx_strand_id
1 'polypeptide(L)'
;MDPGSRDITKEEGQKLARELNEHLNLKKLPHDPYFETSSLNNENVREVFEYIFQHCLPLSADQKKRYQEDNGMIVLTDSPTSSKKAGC
;
A
#
# COMPACT_ATOMS: atom_id res chain seq x y z
N MET A 1 15.81 4.81 -15.39
CA MET A 1 15.29 4.13 -16.60
C MET A 1 15.25 5.12 -17.76
N ASP A 2 15.56 4.69 -18.98
CA ASP A 2 15.47 5.54 -20.17
C ASP A 2 14.00 5.67 -20.60
N PRO A 3 13.42 6.89 -20.68
CA PRO A 3 12.02 7.09 -21.05
C PRO A 3 11.63 6.47 -22.41
N GLY A 4 12.57 6.37 -23.35
CA GLY A 4 12.35 5.80 -24.68
C GLY A 4 12.24 4.27 -24.74
N SER A 5 12.52 3.58 -23.63
CA SER A 5 12.51 2.11 -23.53
C SER A 5 11.24 1.53 -22.92
N ARG A 6 10.26 2.37 -22.54
CA ARG A 6 9.05 1.94 -21.86
C ARG A 6 7.97 1.53 -22.85
N ASP A 7 7.40 0.33 -22.65
CA ASP A 7 6.22 -0.13 -23.41
C ASP A 7 4.95 0.67 -23.06
N ILE A 8 4.90 1.24 -21.86
CA ILE A 8 3.76 2.02 -21.36
C ILE A 8 4.27 3.35 -20.80
N THR A 9 3.68 4.43 -21.31
CA THR A 9 3.97 5.78 -20.84
C THR A 9 3.37 6.01 -19.45
N LYS A 10 3.94 6.96 -18.71
CA LYS A 10 3.43 7.32 -17.38
C LYS A 10 2.00 7.88 -17.48
N GLU A 11 1.74 8.65 -18.53
CA GLU A 11 0.45 9.27 -18.81
C GLU A 11 -0.64 8.22 -19.05
N GLU A 12 -0.34 7.15 -19.79
CA GLU A 12 -1.25 6.02 -19.99
C GLU A 12 -1.55 5.28 -18.69
N GLY A 13 -0.53 5.02 -17.87
CA GLY A 13 -0.70 4.40 -16.56
C GLY A 13 -1.57 5.22 -15.62
N GLN A 14 -1.34 6.53 -15.55
CA GLN A 14 -2.16 7.46 -14.76
C GLN A 14 -3.60 7.56 -15.26
N LYS A 15 -3.79 7.57 -16.59
CA LYS A 15 -5.13 7.59 -17.19
C LYS A 15 -5.91 6.35 -16.78
N LEU A 16 -5.34 5.16 -16.93
CA LEU A 16 -5.97 3.90 -16.54
C LEU A 16 -6.29 3.87 -15.04
N ALA A 17 -5.37 4.33 -14.18
CA ALA A 17 -5.60 4.40 -12.75
C ALA A 17 -6.81 5.28 -12.39
N ARG A 18 -7.02 6.41 -13.09
CA ARG A 18 -8.20 7.25 -12.90
C ARG A 18 -9.49 6.57 -13.37
N GLU A 19 -9.46 5.92 -14.54
CA GLU A 19 -10.62 5.21 -15.09
C GLU A 19 -11.08 4.07 -14.17
N LEU A 20 -10.16 3.27 -13.63
CA LEU A 20 -10.51 2.19 -12.69
C LEU A 20 -11.07 2.70 -11.36
N ASN A 21 -10.74 3.94 -10.98
CA ASN A 21 -11.15 4.55 -9.71
C ASN A 21 -12.19 5.66 -9.90
N GLU A 22 -12.92 5.69 -11.01
CA GLU A 22 -13.92 6.73 -11.30
C GLU A 22 -15.04 6.84 -10.26
N HIS A 23 -15.32 5.73 -9.58
CA HIS A 23 -16.31 5.64 -8.51
C HIS A 23 -15.82 6.25 -7.19
N LEU A 24 -14.51 6.47 -7.04
CA LEU A 24 -13.91 7.13 -5.90
C LEU A 24 -13.88 8.64 -6.12
N ASN A 25 -14.10 9.39 -5.04
CA ASN A 25 -13.91 10.83 -5.08
C ASN A 25 -12.42 11.17 -5.00
N LEU A 26 -11.72 11.08 -6.13
CA LEU A 26 -10.28 11.33 -6.24
C LEU A 26 -9.85 12.73 -5.77
N LYS A 27 -10.76 13.72 -5.76
CA LYS A 27 -10.48 15.08 -5.23
C LYS A 27 -10.22 15.10 -3.72
N LYS A 28 -10.64 14.05 -3.00
CA LYS A 28 -10.38 13.90 -1.56
C LYS A 28 -9.04 13.22 -1.29
N LEU A 29 -8.38 12.69 -2.32
CA LEU A 29 -7.07 12.08 -2.22
C LEU A 29 -6.00 13.16 -2.48
N PRO A 30 -4.86 13.11 -1.78
CA PRO A 30 -3.79 14.10 -1.97
C PRO A 30 -3.11 14.00 -3.33
N HIS A 31 -3.22 12.85 -4.02
CA HIS A 31 -2.67 12.59 -5.35
C HIS A 31 -3.48 11.49 -6.04
N ASP A 32 -3.33 11.39 -7.37
CA ASP A 32 -3.87 10.27 -8.15
C ASP A 32 -3.26 8.95 -7.64
N PRO A 33 -4.06 7.88 -7.46
CA PRO A 33 -3.61 6.59 -6.93
C PRO A 33 -2.81 5.81 -7.99
N TYR A 34 -1.73 6.39 -8.46
CA TYR A 34 -0.80 5.82 -9.42
C TYR A 34 0.61 5.87 -8.85
N PHE A 35 1.28 4.72 -8.82
CA PHE A 35 2.61 4.57 -8.28
C PHE A 35 3.46 3.70 -9.20
N GLU A 36 4.68 4.15 -9.50
CA GLU A 36 5.67 3.35 -10.21
C GLU A 36 6.65 2.81 -9.18
N THR A 37 6.68 1.49 -8.97
CA THR A 37 7.55 0.88 -7.98
C THR A 37 8.57 -0.05 -8.61
N SER A 38 9.73 -0.17 -7.97
CA SER A 38 10.73 -1.18 -8.30
C SER A 38 11.18 -1.85 -7.02
N SER A 39 10.74 -3.09 -6.79
CA SER A 39 11.20 -3.87 -5.64
C SER A 39 12.68 -4.23 -5.75
N LEU A 40 13.20 -4.35 -6.97
CA LEU A 40 14.63 -4.61 -7.20
C LEU A 40 15.50 -3.42 -6.76
N ASN A 41 15.08 -2.20 -7.10
CA ASN A 41 15.83 -0.98 -6.79
C ASN A 41 15.41 -0.32 -5.47
N ASN A 42 14.42 -0.89 -4.78
CA ASN A 42 13.75 -0.30 -3.63
C ASN A 42 13.19 1.12 -3.89
N GLU A 43 12.63 1.34 -5.07
CA GLU A 43 12.06 2.64 -5.48
C GLU A 43 10.55 2.66 -5.25
N ASN A 44 10.06 3.69 -4.56
CA ASN A 44 8.64 3.98 -4.30
C ASN A 44 7.83 2.87 -3.59
N VAL A 45 8.49 1.79 -3.14
CA VAL A 45 7.84 0.64 -2.51
C VAL A 45 7.21 1.06 -1.18
N ARG A 46 7.96 1.81 -0.37
CA ARG A 46 7.52 2.26 0.96
C ARG A 46 6.30 3.18 0.85
N GLU A 47 6.36 4.14 -0.07
CA GLU A 47 5.33 5.14 -0.30
C GLU A 47 4.00 4.49 -0.70
N VAL A 48 4.03 3.44 -1.53
CA VAL A 48 2.83 2.66 -1.88
C VAL A 48 2.20 2.01 -0.65
N PHE A 49 3.02 1.35 0.17
CA PHE A 49 2.49 0.70 1.37
C PHE A 49 1.93 1.73 2.35
N GLU A 50 2.65 2.83 2.61
CA GLU A 50 2.15 3.94 3.44
C GLU A 50 0.79 4.44 2.96
N TYR A 51 0.62 4.63 1.65
CA TYR A 51 -0.66 5.04 1.07
C TYR A 51 -1.77 4.01 1.34
N ILE A 52 -1.51 2.73 1.11
CA ILE A 52 -2.48 1.64 1.33
C ILE A 52 -2.93 1.61 2.80
N PHE A 53 -2.00 1.71 3.74
CA PHE A 53 -2.32 1.69 5.17
C PHE A 53 -3.11 2.92 5.62
N GLN A 54 -2.81 4.09 5.05
CA GLN A 54 -3.51 5.32 5.42
C GLN A 54 -4.92 5.43 4.82
N HIS A 55 -5.10 4.97 3.59
CA HIS A 55 -6.28 5.30 2.79
C HIS A 55 -7.15 4.10 2.40
N CYS A 56 -6.58 2.90 2.27
CA CYS A 56 -7.29 1.75 1.71
C CYS A 56 -7.77 0.76 2.78
N LEU A 57 -7.06 0.67 3.92
CA LEU A 57 -7.42 -0.28 4.98
C LEU A 57 -8.35 0.35 6.03
N PRO A 58 -9.39 -0.37 6.48
CA PRO A 58 -10.26 0.07 7.57
C PRO A 58 -9.58 -0.17 8.92
N LEU A 59 -8.40 0.45 9.13
CA LEU A 59 -7.69 0.35 10.39
C LEU A 59 -8.45 1.08 11.50
N SER A 60 -8.55 0.45 12.67
CA SER A 60 -9.05 1.12 13.87
C SER A 60 -8.11 2.27 14.27
N ALA A 61 -8.60 3.23 15.06
CA ALA A 61 -7.77 4.36 15.53
C ALA A 61 -6.48 3.88 16.23
N ASP A 62 -6.56 2.79 16.99
CA ASP A 62 -5.42 2.19 17.68
C ASP A 62 -4.44 1.47 16.73
N GLN A 63 -4.93 0.90 15.63
CA GLN A 63 -4.07 0.34 14.58
C GLN A 63 -3.35 1.44 13.79
N LYS A 64 -4.03 2.57 13.52
CA LYS A 64 -3.42 3.73 12.85
C LYS A 64 -2.30 4.36 13.69
N LYS A 65 -2.49 4.50 15.01
CA LYS A 65 -1.44 5.02 15.92
C LYS A 65 -0.19 4.15 15.92
N ARG A 66 -0.34 2.84 16.09
CA ARG A 66 0.80 1.90 16.08
C ARG A 66 1.59 1.93 14.78
N TYR A 67 0.91 2.12 13.64
CA TYR A 67 1.58 2.26 12.34
C TYR A 67 2.37 3.56 12.19
N GLN A 68 1.90 4.66 12.80
CA GLN A 68 2.61 5.95 12.74
C GLN A 68 3.82 6.02 13.69
N GLU A 69 3.84 5.18 14.73
CA GLU A 69 4.89 5.16 15.76
C GLU A 69 6.05 4.19 15.44
N ASP A 70 5.81 3.15 14.64
CA ASP A 70 6.83 2.13 14.32
C ASP A 70 7.44 2.35 12.93
N ASN A 71 8.77 2.47 12.87
CA ASN A 71 9.56 2.83 11.67
C ASN A 71 9.70 1.66 10.68
N GLY A 72 8.58 1.10 10.22
CA GLY A 72 8.52 0.30 8.99
C GLY A 72 8.71 -1.22 9.14
N MET A 73 8.50 -1.81 10.33
CA MET A 73 8.47 -3.27 10.47
C MET A 73 7.03 -3.78 10.61
N ILE A 74 6.56 -4.51 9.60
CA ILE A 74 5.24 -5.18 9.65
C ILE A 74 5.44 -6.57 10.24
N VAL A 75 4.97 -6.79 11.46
CA VAL A 75 4.87 -8.13 12.05
C VAL A 75 3.52 -8.72 11.64
N LEU A 76 3.53 -9.65 10.69
CA LEU A 76 2.36 -10.47 10.34
C LEU A 76 2.15 -11.54 11.42
N THR A 77 1.59 -11.19 12.57
CA THR A 77 1.07 -12.20 13.50
C THR A 77 -0.36 -12.55 13.10
N ASP A 78 -0.54 -13.74 12.53
CA ASP A 78 -1.66 -14.63 12.86
C ASP A 78 -1.47 -16.00 12.17
N SER A 79 -0.58 -16.82 12.75
CA SER A 79 -0.73 -18.26 12.68
C SER A 79 -1.36 -18.72 14.00
N PRO A 80 -2.52 -19.39 14.00
CA PRO A 80 -3.09 -19.92 15.24
C PRO A 80 -2.18 -21.05 15.73
N THR A 81 -1.29 -20.74 16.68
CA THR A 81 -0.60 -21.78 17.44
C THR A 81 -1.63 -22.43 18.35
N SER A 82 -2.12 -23.57 17.88
CA SER A 82 -2.99 -24.50 18.59
C SER A 82 -2.61 -24.56 20.07
N SER A 83 -3.53 -24.13 20.94
CA SER A 83 -3.39 -24.27 22.38
C SER A 83 -3.31 -25.76 22.72
N LYS A 84 -2.12 -26.27 23.04
CA LYS A 84 -1.99 -27.55 23.73
C LYS A 84 -2.54 -27.36 25.15
N LYS A 85 -3.80 -27.74 25.36
CA LYS A 85 -4.29 -28.15 26.68
C LYS A 85 -3.45 -29.36 27.12
N ALA A 86 -2.58 -29.18 28.10
CA ALA A 86 -2.19 -30.28 28.97
C ALA A 86 -3.28 -30.39 30.03
N GLY A 87 -4.18 -31.36 29.84
CA GLY A 87 -5.13 -31.79 30.87
C GLY A 87 -4.46 -32.73 31.86
N CYS A 88 -4.91 -32.63 33.11
CA CYS A 88 -4.73 -33.52 34.28
C CYS A 88 -3.33 -34.06 34.59
#